data_AF-A0A939R5K0-F1
#
_entry.id   AF-A0A939R5K0-F1
#
_cell.length_a   1.000
_cell.length_b   1.000
_cell.length_c   1.000
_cell.angle_alpha   90.00
_cell.angle_beta   90.00
_cell.angle_gamma   90.00
#
_symmetry.space_group_name_H-M   'P 1'
#
loop_
_entity.id
_entity.type
_entity.pdbx_description
1 polymer ?
#
loop_
_entity_poly.entity_id
_entity_poly.type
_entity_poly.pdbx_seq_one_letter_code
_entity_poly.pdbx_strand_id
1 'polypeptide(L)'
;MIIMLLGTHLFLTIRLKFPQRHIFKAIRLSVSRDKDSTGDVSQFAALATALAATIGTGNIVGVGTAIALGGPGAVLWCWLTGVFGIATKYGEGLLAIKYRVQTKKGKMLGGPMYALERGLAERTTGFRKTMWKTLAIAFAFFTAVATFGIGSTVQANAISTLGSDTYGVSSVVIGGIVTILVAAVIMGGVKSIAKCCEMLVPLMAALYVIGCVVILCINAAYVWPAMKLIVVSAFNPDAAGGGFVGSSIMITARYGIARGLFSNESGLGSAPIVAAAAQTKNPVRQALVSSSGTFWDTVVICALTGIVIVSSIIAYPDINMSDGGVLTKMAFSKIPYIGEPLLTFGSLTFAFSTILGWSYYGERGVEYLADKYVHRQARKVKGSEKTKLTGHAINCYRIIFLITTYLGAVVSLNLVWDLADIFNALMAIPNLLSLLFLSGMIVHETRKYLWRGRLDRE
;
A
#
# COMPACT_ATOMS: atom_id res chain seq x y z
N MET A 1 16.82 5.76 -2.61
CA MET A 1 15.36 5.75 -2.37
C MET A 1 15.01 5.86 -0.88
N ILE A 2 15.43 4.92 -0.02
CA ILE A 2 15.07 4.87 1.41
C ILE A 2 15.29 6.22 2.13
N ILE A 3 16.44 6.86 1.94
CA ILE A 3 16.75 8.18 2.52
C ILE A 3 15.75 9.25 2.07
N MET A 4 15.37 9.26 0.79
CA MET A 4 14.42 10.22 0.24
C MET A 4 13.01 9.98 0.80
N LEU A 5 12.59 8.71 0.94
CA LEU A 5 11.30 8.34 1.51
C LEU A 5 11.23 8.74 2.99
N LEU A 6 12.13 8.23 3.82
CA LEU A 6 12.17 8.54 5.26
C LEU A 6 12.40 10.04 5.51
N GLY A 7 13.26 10.68 4.71
CA GLY A 7 13.46 12.12 4.75
C GLY A 7 12.18 12.90 4.45
N THR A 8 11.37 12.44 3.49
CA THR A 8 10.05 13.05 3.18
C THR A 8 9.06 12.82 4.32
N HIS A 9 9.04 11.63 4.93
CA HIS A 9 8.22 11.33 6.12
C HIS A 9 8.50 12.31 7.26
N LEU A 10 9.78 12.46 7.61
CA LEU A 10 10.22 13.37 8.68
C LEU A 10 9.93 14.84 8.31
N PHE A 11 10.27 15.25 7.09
CA PHE A 11 10.05 16.61 6.60
C PHE A 11 8.57 17.00 6.64
N LEU A 12 7.67 16.16 6.11
CA LEU A 12 6.24 16.44 6.11
C LEU A 12 5.65 16.37 7.52
N THR A 13 6.13 15.45 8.37
CA THR A 13 5.72 15.38 9.79
C THR A 13 5.98 16.71 10.49
N ILE A 14 7.20 17.25 10.38
CA ILE A 14 7.57 18.52 11.02
C ILE A 14 6.82 19.69 10.37
N ARG A 15 6.82 19.76 9.03
CA ARG A 15 6.23 20.88 8.27
C ARG A 15 4.72 20.99 8.46
N LEU A 16 4.03 19.87 8.66
CA LEU A 16 2.60 19.80 8.94
C LEU A 16 2.27 19.79 10.44
N LYS A 17 3.24 20.03 11.33
CA LYS A 17 3.06 20.08 12.79
C LYS A 17 2.39 18.81 13.34
N PHE A 18 2.92 17.66 12.98
CA PHE A 18 2.50 16.34 13.45
C PHE A 18 1.02 16.02 13.17
N PRO A 19 0.61 15.85 11.90
CA PRO A 19 -0.76 15.46 11.56
C PRO A 19 -1.18 14.12 12.20
N GLN A 20 -0.22 13.27 12.57
CA GLN A 20 -0.42 12.00 13.29
C GLN A 20 -1.27 12.14 14.55
N ARG A 21 -1.19 13.29 15.25
CA ARG A 21 -1.98 13.53 16.47
C ARG A 21 -3.50 13.50 16.23
N HIS A 22 -3.93 13.61 14.97
CA HIS A 22 -5.34 13.56 14.58
C HIS A 22 -5.77 12.17 14.11
N ILE A 23 -5.00 11.10 14.39
CA ILE A 23 -5.30 9.76 13.91
C ILE A 23 -6.64 9.22 14.41
N PHE A 24 -7.01 9.45 15.67
CA PHE A 24 -8.32 9.04 16.19
C PHE A 24 -9.48 9.77 15.50
N LYS A 25 -9.25 11.03 15.11
CA LYS A 25 -10.21 11.78 14.29
C LYS A 25 -10.31 11.18 12.89
N ALA A 26 -9.18 10.81 12.28
CA ALA A 26 -9.15 10.14 10.99
C ALA A 26 -9.89 8.80 10.99
N ILE A 27 -9.71 7.98 12.03
CA ILE A 27 -10.42 6.71 12.21
C ILE A 27 -11.93 6.94 12.38
N ARG A 28 -12.34 7.92 13.19
CA ARG A 28 -13.76 8.26 13.31
C ARG A 28 -14.34 8.72 11.97
N LEU A 29 -13.60 9.52 11.21
CA LEU A 29 -14.02 9.99 9.89
C LEU A 29 -14.14 8.86 8.87
N SER A 30 -13.25 7.85 8.92
CA SER A 30 -13.27 6.77 7.94
C SER A 30 -14.52 5.91 8.00
N VAL A 31 -15.14 5.77 9.17
CA VAL A 31 -16.41 5.04 9.38
C VAL A 31 -17.65 5.94 9.36
N SER A 32 -17.46 7.27 9.27
CA SER A 32 -18.57 8.23 9.24
C SER A 32 -19.04 8.45 7.79
N ARG A 33 -20.36 8.51 7.59
CA ARG A 33 -20.93 8.86 6.28
C ARG A 33 -20.89 10.38 6.06
N ASP A 34 -20.38 10.81 4.91
CA ASP A 34 -20.42 12.21 4.49
C ASP A 34 -21.61 12.42 3.54
N LYS A 35 -22.78 12.71 4.12
CA LYS A 35 -23.99 13.06 3.37
C LYS A 35 -23.72 14.37 2.61
N ASP A 36 -24.11 14.41 1.34
CA ASP A 36 -23.95 15.56 0.42
C ASP A 36 -22.52 15.82 -0.10
N SER A 37 -21.76 14.75 -0.40
CA SER A 37 -20.39 14.88 -0.94
C SER A 37 -20.22 14.21 -2.32
N THR A 38 -19.28 14.71 -3.13
CA THR A 38 -19.08 14.27 -4.52
C THR A 38 -17.92 13.30 -4.68
N GLY A 39 -18.14 12.23 -5.46
CA GLY A 39 -17.17 11.15 -5.70
C GLY A 39 -17.84 9.85 -6.15
N ASP A 40 -17.03 8.86 -6.51
CA ASP A 40 -17.49 7.58 -7.07
C ASP A 40 -17.81 6.52 -5.99
N VAL A 41 -17.12 6.57 -4.85
CA VAL A 41 -17.22 5.60 -3.74
C VAL A 41 -17.20 6.28 -2.37
N SER A 42 -17.68 5.62 -1.33
CA SER A 42 -17.66 6.15 0.04
C SER A 42 -16.21 6.31 0.57
N GLN A 43 -16.02 7.14 1.60
CA GLN A 43 -14.71 7.32 2.25
C GLN A 43 -14.17 6.00 2.81
N PHE A 44 -15.04 5.20 3.42
CA PHE A 44 -14.71 3.88 3.94
C PHE A 44 -14.33 2.92 2.81
N ALA A 45 -15.10 2.86 1.72
CA ALA A 45 -14.81 1.98 0.60
C ALA A 45 -13.51 2.37 -0.13
N ALA A 46 -13.18 3.66 -0.19
CA ALA A 46 -11.89 4.13 -0.68
C ALA A 46 -10.74 3.69 0.25
N LEU A 47 -10.92 3.83 1.58
CA LEU A 47 -9.93 3.36 2.55
C LEU A 47 -9.77 1.83 2.47
N ALA A 48 -10.87 1.08 2.42
CA ALA A 48 -10.85 -0.37 2.33
C ALA A 48 -10.18 -0.84 1.03
N THR A 49 -10.45 -0.22 -0.11
CA THR A 49 -9.75 -0.53 -1.37
C THR A 49 -8.26 -0.21 -1.29
N ALA A 50 -7.88 0.91 -0.65
CA ALA A 50 -6.47 1.24 -0.45
C ALA A 50 -5.78 0.24 0.49
N LEU A 51 -6.45 -0.14 1.59
CA LEU A 51 -5.99 -1.14 2.53
C LEU A 51 -5.92 -2.53 1.93
N ALA A 52 -6.83 -2.90 1.03
CA ALA A 52 -6.74 -4.16 0.28
C ALA A 52 -5.41 -4.25 -0.49
N ALA A 53 -4.96 -3.13 -1.04
CA ALA A 53 -3.72 -3.06 -1.81
C ALA A 53 -2.45 -3.04 -0.93
N THR A 54 -2.52 -2.51 0.29
CA THR A 54 -1.36 -2.40 1.19
C THR A 54 -1.25 -3.59 2.15
N ILE A 55 -2.39 -4.04 2.70
CA ILE A 55 -2.48 -5.18 3.60
C ILE A 55 -2.46 -6.45 2.76
N GLY A 56 -1.28 -7.04 2.64
CA GLY A 56 -1.02 -8.18 1.77
C GLY A 56 -0.03 -9.17 2.36
N THR A 57 0.52 -10.02 1.50
CA THR A 57 1.59 -10.98 1.84
C THR A 57 2.80 -10.27 2.49
N GLY A 58 3.04 -9.00 2.16
CA GLY A 58 4.11 -8.19 2.75
C GLY A 58 4.00 -8.00 4.27
N ASN A 59 2.80 -7.86 4.83
CA ASN A 59 2.60 -7.68 6.28
C ASN A 59 2.84 -8.99 7.05
N ILE A 60 2.63 -10.13 6.40
CA ILE A 60 2.74 -11.46 7.00
C ILE A 60 4.16 -11.99 6.82
N VAL A 61 4.60 -12.13 5.58
CA VAL A 61 5.89 -12.72 5.20
C VAL A 61 7.01 -11.69 5.28
N GLY A 62 6.75 -10.47 4.80
CA GLY A 62 7.79 -9.44 4.70
C GLY A 62 8.32 -8.97 6.06
N VAL A 63 7.49 -8.96 7.12
CA VAL A 63 7.95 -8.69 8.49
C VAL A 63 8.88 -9.80 8.99
N GLY A 64 8.54 -11.07 8.74
CA GLY A 64 9.40 -12.21 9.03
C GLY A 64 10.74 -12.14 8.29
N THR A 65 10.73 -11.82 7.00
CA THR A 65 11.96 -11.60 6.22
C THR A 65 12.80 -10.44 6.77
N ALA A 66 12.16 -9.35 7.23
CA ALA A 66 12.88 -8.25 7.89
C ALA A 66 13.59 -8.71 9.17
N ILE A 67 12.91 -9.52 9.98
CA ILE A 67 13.47 -10.06 11.23
C ILE A 67 14.62 -11.00 10.89
N ALA A 68 14.44 -11.95 9.97
CA ALA A 68 15.46 -12.91 9.57
C ALA A 68 16.74 -12.25 9.05
N LEU A 69 16.62 -11.21 8.21
CA LEU A 69 17.77 -10.55 7.57
C LEU A 69 18.33 -9.37 8.38
N GLY A 70 17.49 -8.69 9.15
CA GLY A 70 17.83 -7.45 9.85
C GLY A 70 17.89 -7.57 11.37
N GLY A 71 17.49 -8.71 11.95
CA GLY A 71 17.35 -8.86 13.38
C GLY A 71 15.98 -8.42 13.92
N PRO A 72 15.65 -8.76 15.19
CA PRO A 72 14.41 -8.33 15.85
C PRO A 72 14.22 -6.80 15.86
N GLY A 73 15.32 -6.05 15.85
CA GLY A 73 15.32 -4.59 15.80
C GLY A 73 14.71 -3.99 14.52
N ALA A 74 14.61 -4.78 13.44
CA ALA A 74 13.98 -4.33 12.20
C ALA A 74 12.50 -3.99 12.41
N VAL A 75 11.84 -4.61 13.39
CA VAL A 75 10.44 -4.33 13.76
C VAL A 75 10.27 -2.88 14.22
N LEU A 76 11.19 -2.35 15.04
CA LEU A 76 11.12 -0.97 15.52
C LEU A 76 11.24 0.03 14.36
N TRP A 77 12.21 -0.19 13.47
CA TRP A 77 12.42 0.66 12.32
C TRP A 77 11.24 0.62 11.35
N CYS A 78 10.67 -0.57 11.10
CA CYS A 78 9.43 -0.73 10.35
C CYS A 78 8.28 0.08 10.99
N TRP A 79 8.10 -0.05 12.31
CA TRP A 79 7.06 0.67 13.05
C TRP A 79 7.20 2.20 12.95
N LEU A 80 8.42 2.73 13.15
CA LEU A 80 8.71 4.15 13.02
C LEU A 80 8.41 4.67 11.61
N THR A 81 8.69 3.88 10.56
CA THR A 81 8.33 4.29 9.20
C THR A 81 6.83 4.37 8.97
N GLY A 82 6.03 3.54 9.65
CA GLY A 82 4.57 3.68 9.66
C GLY A 82 4.13 4.98 10.36
N VAL A 83 4.67 5.27 11.54
CA VAL A 83 4.32 6.47 12.31
C VAL A 83 4.64 7.76 11.54
N PHE A 84 5.83 7.87 10.95
CA PHE A 84 6.19 9.04 10.13
C PHE A 84 5.54 8.97 8.73
N GLY A 85 5.21 7.76 8.26
CA GLY A 85 4.43 7.41 7.07
C GLY A 85 3.11 8.16 6.94
N ILE A 86 2.38 8.27 8.05
CA ILE A 86 1.06 8.91 8.14
C ILE A 86 1.08 10.34 7.57
N ALA A 87 2.13 11.12 7.80
CA ALA A 87 2.22 12.49 7.28
C ALA A 87 2.39 12.54 5.76
N THR A 88 3.18 11.63 5.19
CA THR A 88 3.34 11.50 3.73
C THR A 88 2.04 11.04 3.09
N LYS A 89 1.41 9.99 3.65
CA LYS A 89 0.12 9.47 3.16
C LYS A 89 -0.99 10.53 3.21
N TYR A 90 -1.00 11.34 4.26
CA TYR A 90 -1.88 12.51 4.36
C TYR A 90 -1.62 13.51 3.23
N GLY A 91 -0.35 13.86 2.97
CA GLY A 91 0.02 14.75 1.88
C GLY A 91 -0.42 14.23 0.51
N GLU A 92 -0.21 12.94 0.25
CA GLU A 92 -0.63 12.25 -0.96
C GLU A 92 -2.15 12.33 -1.17
N GLY A 93 -2.94 11.95 -0.14
CA GLY A 93 -4.39 11.99 -0.22
C GLY A 93 -4.93 13.40 -0.44
N LEU A 94 -4.31 14.42 0.18
CA LEU A 94 -4.67 15.82 0.00
C LEU A 94 -4.46 16.27 -1.44
N LEU A 95 -3.26 16.04 -2.00
CA LEU A 95 -2.95 16.42 -3.38
C LEU A 95 -3.84 15.69 -4.38
N ALA A 96 -4.15 14.42 -4.11
CA ALA A 96 -5.02 13.62 -4.97
C ALA A 96 -6.41 14.23 -5.11
N ILE A 97 -7.05 14.63 -4.00
CA ILE A 97 -8.35 15.30 -4.05
C ILE A 97 -8.23 16.71 -4.65
N LYS A 98 -7.19 17.47 -4.27
CA LYS A 98 -7.04 18.87 -4.72
C LYS A 98 -6.90 18.96 -6.24
N TYR A 99 -6.21 18.00 -6.86
CA TYR A 99 -5.90 18.01 -8.29
C TYR A 99 -6.72 16.98 -9.11
N ARG A 100 -7.68 16.28 -8.50
CA ARG A 100 -8.54 15.34 -9.25
C ARG A 100 -9.32 16.03 -10.36
N VAL A 101 -9.59 15.28 -11.42
CA VAL A 101 -10.39 15.68 -12.57
C VAL A 101 -11.62 14.80 -12.69
N GLN A 102 -12.70 15.35 -13.22
CA GLN A 102 -13.89 14.58 -13.54
C GLN A 102 -13.90 14.25 -15.04
N THR A 103 -14.07 12.98 -15.35
CA THR A 103 -14.27 12.53 -16.73
C THR A 103 -15.65 12.93 -17.25
N LYS A 104 -15.84 12.89 -18.58
CA LYS A 104 -17.16 13.10 -19.21
C LYS A 104 -18.24 12.13 -18.73
N LYS A 105 -17.85 10.96 -18.23
CA LYS A 105 -18.75 9.94 -17.65
C LYS A 105 -19.00 10.16 -16.16
N GLY A 106 -18.58 11.30 -15.60
CA GLY A 106 -18.76 11.63 -14.19
C GLY A 106 -17.75 11.00 -13.22
N LYS A 107 -16.89 10.09 -13.69
CA LYS A 107 -15.87 9.42 -12.85
C LYS A 107 -14.76 10.37 -12.43
N MET A 108 -14.29 10.22 -11.20
CA MET A 108 -13.16 10.98 -10.65
C MET A 108 -11.83 10.28 -10.94
N LEU A 109 -10.87 11.03 -11.46
CA LEU A 109 -9.49 10.58 -11.67
C LEU A 109 -8.55 11.47 -10.87
N GLY A 110 -7.60 10.87 -10.16
CA GLY A 110 -6.59 11.62 -9.43
C GLY A 110 -5.41 10.73 -9.09
N GLY A 111 -4.48 11.28 -8.31
CA GLY A 111 -3.21 10.65 -7.97
C GLY A 111 -2.01 11.50 -8.40
N PRO A 112 -0.79 11.00 -8.21
CA PRO A 112 0.43 11.78 -8.38
C PRO A 112 0.65 12.29 -9.80
N MET A 113 0.23 11.55 -10.83
CA MET A 113 0.29 12.01 -12.22
C MET A 113 -0.49 13.33 -12.43
N TYR A 114 -1.65 13.48 -11.79
CA TYR A 114 -2.45 14.71 -11.87
C TYR A 114 -1.89 15.82 -10.98
N ALA A 115 -1.31 15.49 -9.82
CA ALA A 115 -0.64 16.47 -8.97
C ALA A 115 0.61 17.06 -9.65
N LEU A 116 1.41 16.22 -10.31
CA LEU A 116 2.57 16.64 -11.10
C LEU A 116 2.14 17.52 -12.29
N GLU A 117 1.08 17.13 -13.01
CA GLU A 117 0.63 17.89 -14.17
C GLU A 117 -0.03 19.22 -13.77
N ARG A 118 -1.08 19.20 -12.95
CA ARG A 118 -1.90 20.38 -12.64
C ARG A 118 -1.33 21.23 -11.51
N GLY A 119 -0.62 20.60 -10.59
CA GLY A 119 0.02 21.28 -9.46
C GLY A 119 1.34 21.95 -9.84
N LEU A 120 2.14 21.31 -10.69
CA LEU A 120 3.48 21.80 -11.05
C LEU A 120 3.60 22.18 -12.53
N ALA A 121 3.27 21.29 -13.46
CA ALA A 121 3.53 21.52 -14.87
C ALA A 121 2.71 22.70 -15.44
N GLU A 122 1.43 22.80 -15.13
CA GLU A 122 0.55 23.89 -15.57
C GLU A 122 0.93 25.24 -14.96
N ARG A 123 1.62 25.24 -13.82
CA ARG A 123 2.07 26.45 -13.11
C ARG A 123 3.50 26.87 -13.45
N THR A 124 4.18 26.13 -14.32
CA THR A 124 5.56 26.40 -14.71
C THR A 124 5.69 26.54 -16.23
N THR A 125 6.76 27.19 -16.68
CA THR A 125 7.06 27.43 -18.10
C THR A 125 8.41 26.81 -18.52
N GLY A 126 8.67 26.76 -19.82
CA GLY A 126 9.93 26.28 -20.39
C GLY A 126 10.25 24.81 -20.05
N PHE A 127 11.54 24.54 -19.80
CA PHE A 127 12.04 23.18 -19.50
C PHE A 127 11.33 22.50 -18.32
N ARG A 128 11.03 23.25 -17.25
CA ARG A 128 10.37 22.70 -16.06
C ARG A 128 8.98 22.17 -16.37
N LYS A 129 8.21 22.81 -17.26
CA LYS A 129 6.89 22.31 -17.69
C LYS A 129 7.03 20.95 -18.36
N THR A 130 7.99 20.80 -19.27
CA THR A 130 8.25 19.53 -19.97
C THR A 130 8.69 18.46 -18.98
N MET A 131 9.61 18.80 -18.08
CA MET A 131 10.09 17.89 -17.03
C MET A 131 8.92 17.33 -16.19
N TRP A 132 8.07 18.20 -15.62
CA TRP A 132 6.94 17.74 -14.78
C TRP A 132 5.91 16.91 -15.55
N LYS A 133 5.63 17.24 -16.82
CA LYS A 133 4.76 16.42 -17.66
C LYS A 133 5.37 15.04 -17.93
N THR A 134 6.68 14.98 -18.18
CA THR A 134 7.39 13.71 -18.37
C THR A 134 7.35 12.87 -17.10
N LEU A 135 7.55 13.47 -15.93
CA LEU A 135 7.44 12.77 -14.64
C LEU A 135 6.02 12.24 -14.40
N ALA A 136 4.98 12.98 -14.77
CA ALA A 136 3.59 12.52 -14.66
C ALA A 136 3.31 11.31 -15.56
N ILE A 137 3.82 11.32 -16.79
CA ILE A 137 3.73 10.18 -17.73
C ILE A 137 4.53 8.99 -17.20
N ALA A 138 5.75 9.23 -16.71
CA ALA A 138 6.61 8.19 -16.15
C ALA A 138 5.95 7.53 -14.94
N PHE A 139 5.39 8.32 -14.01
CA PHE A 139 4.64 7.79 -12.87
C PHE A 139 3.50 6.86 -13.31
N ALA A 140 2.66 7.31 -14.26
CA ALA A 140 1.53 6.52 -14.73
C ALA A 140 1.96 5.23 -15.45
N PHE A 141 3.06 5.28 -16.22
CA PHE A 141 3.66 4.12 -16.87
C PHE A 141 4.22 3.12 -15.87
N PHE A 142 5.04 3.57 -14.93
CA PHE A 142 5.60 2.69 -13.90
C PHE A 142 4.50 2.13 -13.01
N THR A 143 3.44 2.89 -12.71
CA THR A 143 2.25 2.38 -12.00
C THR A 143 1.61 1.23 -12.77
N ALA A 144 1.32 1.43 -14.06
CA ALA A 144 0.70 0.39 -14.88
C ALA A 144 1.54 -0.90 -14.93
N VAL A 145 2.87 -0.78 -15.08
CA VAL A 145 3.77 -1.93 -15.15
C VAL A 145 3.98 -2.60 -13.79
N ALA A 146 4.16 -1.84 -12.72
CA ALA A 146 4.34 -2.34 -11.35
C ALA A 146 3.18 -3.24 -10.90
N THR A 147 1.97 -2.97 -11.39
CA THR A 147 0.78 -3.74 -11.04
C THR A 147 0.84 -5.19 -11.48
N PHE A 148 1.57 -5.51 -12.55
CA PHE A 148 1.77 -6.89 -12.98
C PHE A 148 2.70 -7.65 -12.04
N GLY A 149 3.70 -6.98 -11.45
CA GLY A 149 4.61 -7.59 -10.48
C GLY A 149 3.94 -7.77 -9.11
N ILE A 150 3.92 -6.70 -8.31
CA ILE A 150 3.50 -6.71 -6.90
C ILE A 150 2.02 -7.00 -6.76
N GLY A 151 1.23 -6.41 -7.65
CA GLY A 151 -0.22 -6.49 -7.60
C GLY A 151 -0.75 -7.85 -8.04
N SER A 152 -0.17 -8.46 -9.07
CA SER A 152 -0.73 -9.63 -9.74
C SER A 152 0.12 -10.88 -9.50
N THR A 153 1.27 -10.98 -10.18
CA THR A 153 2.05 -12.23 -10.26
C THR A 153 2.57 -12.68 -8.90
N VAL A 154 3.07 -11.75 -8.08
CA VAL A 154 3.58 -12.05 -6.73
C VAL A 154 2.48 -12.60 -5.81
N GLN A 155 1.31 -11.96 -5.79
CA GLN A 155 0.21 -12.37 -4.92
C GLN A 155 -0.42 -13.68 -5.39
N ALA A 156 -0.57 -13.85 -6.70
CA ALA A 156 -1.07 -15.08 -7.29
C ALA A 156 -0.16 -16.26 -7.00
N ASN A 157 1.16 -16.06 -7.05
CA ASN A 157 2.15 -17.05 -6.67
C ASN A 157 2.01 -17.45 -5.19
N ALA A 158 1.92 -16.46 -4.29
CA ALA A 158 1.73 -16.71 -2.86
C ALA A 158 0.47 -17.53 -2.57
N ILE A 159 -0.66 -17.21 -3.22
CA ILE A 159 -1.92 -17.99 -3.10
C ILE A 159 -1.71 -19.42 -3.59
N SER A 160 -1.06 -19.59 -4.73
CA SER A 160 -0.82 -20.89 -5.36
C SER A 160 0.06 -21.79 -4.50
N THR A 161 1.20 -21.28 -4.03
CA THR A 161 2.11 -22.01 -3.14
C THR A 161 1.42 -22.40 -1.84
N LEU A 162 0.73 -21.46 -1.18
CA LEU A 162 0.01 -21.76 0.06
C LEU A 162 -1.08 -22.82 -0.13
N GLY A 163 -1.86 -22.73 -1.21
CA GLY A 163 -2.91 -23.70 -1.51
C GLY A 163 -2.35 -25.08 -1.85
N SER A 164 -1.21 -25.14 -2.56
CA SER A 164 -0.55 -26.39 -2.89
C SER A 164 0.08 -27.05 -1.65
N ASP A 165 0.81 -26.29 -0.84
CA ASP A 165 1.48 -26.80 0.35
C ASP A 165 0.50 -27.24 1.45
N THR A 166 -0.64 -26.54 1.59
CA THR A 166 -1.61 -26.82 2.65
C THR A 166 -2.61 -27.90 2.26
N TYR A 167 -3.08 -27.89 1.00
CA TYR A 167 -4.20 -28.73 0.56
C TYR A 167 -3.85 -29.70 -0.57
N GLY A 168 -2.61 -29.72 -1.06
CA GLY A 168 -2.17 -30.59 -2.14
C GLY A 168 -2.78 -30.27 -3.51
N VAL A 169 -3.42 -29.11 -3.67
CA VAL A 169 -4.08 -28.72 -4.92
C VAL A 169 -3.04 -28.20 -5.91
N SER A 170 -3.17 -28.59 -7.18
CA SER A 170 -2.27 -28.12 -8.24
C SER A 170 -2.36 -26.61 -8.44
N SER A 171 -1.20 -25.96 -8.56
CA SER A 171 -1.05 -24.53 -8.88
C SER A 171 -1.86 -24.07 -10.10
N VAL A 172 -2.04 -24.95 -11.09
CA VAL A 172 -2.84 -24.69 -12.28
C VAL A 172 -4.32 -24.49 -11.94
N VAL A 173 -4.85 -25.35 -11.07
CA VAL A 173 -6.26 -25.29 -10.62
C VAL A 173 -6.48 -24.06 -9.76
N ILE A 174 -5.58 -23.81 -8.80
CA ILE A 174 -5.66 -22.62 -7.93
C ILE A 174 -5.59 -21.34 -8.78
N GLY A 175 -4.64 -21.26 -9.70
CA GLY A 175 -4.49 -20.13 -10.62
C GLY A 175 -5.75 -19.88 -11.45
N GLY A 176 -6.38 -20.93 -11.95
CA GLY A 176 -7.65 -20.85 -12.68
C GLY A 176 -8.77 -20.27 -11.81
N ILE A 177 -8.98 -20.81 -10.60
CA ILE A 177 -10.01 -20.35 -9.66
C ILE A 177 -9.78 -18.88 -9.28
N VAL A 178 -8.57 -18.51 -8.88
CA VAL A 178 -8.22 -17.13 -8.51
C VAL A 178 -8.49 -16.19 -9.67
N THR A 179 -8.06 -16.54 -10.89
CA THR A 179 -8.25 -15.69 -12.07
C THR A 179 -9.73 -15.48 -12.39
N ILE A 180 -10.57 -16.51 -12.27
CA ILE A 180 -12.02 -16.40 -12.47
C ILE A 180 -12.66 -15.47 -11.43
N LEU A 181 -12.30 -15.63 -10.15
CA LEU A 181 -12.82 -14.79 -9.07
C LEU A 181 -12.38 -13.33 -9.25
N VAL A 182 -11.12 -13.11 -9.59
CA VAL A 182 -10.55 -11.78 -9.88
C VAL A 182 -11.25 -11.15 -11.09
N ALA A 183 -11.51 -11.92 -12.15
CA ALA A 183 -12.24 -11.47 -13.34
C ALA A 183 -13.67 -11.03 -12.99
N ALA A 184 -14.39 -11.82 -12.20
CA ALA A 184 -15.75 -11.51 -11.78
C ALA A 184 -15.86 -10.14 -11.08
N VAL A 185 -14.85 -9.77 -10.28
CA VAL A 185 -14.83 -8.49 -9.56
C VAL A 185 -14.36 -7.35 -10.45
N ILE A 186 -13.21 -7.48 -11.12
CA ILE A 186 -12.57 -6.40 -11.90
C ILE A 186 -13.41 -5.99 -13.11
N MET A 187 -14.13 -6.93 -13.75
CA MET A 187 -14.99 -6.61 -14.88
C MET A 187 -16.09 -5.60 -14.50
N GLY A 188 -16.61 -5.66 -13.27
CA GLY A 188 -17.56 -4.70 -12.72
C GLY A 188 -16.99 -3.30 -12.44
N GLY A 189 -15.67 -3.12 -12.56
CA GLY A 189 -14.96 -1.85 -12.36
C GLY A 189 -14.95 -1.35 -10.92
N VAL A 190 -14.65 -0.05 -10.75
CA VAL A 190 -14.43 0.61 -9.44
C VAL A 190 -15.44 0.26 -8.37
N LYS A 191 -16.74 0.33 -8.69
CA LYS A 191 -17.78 0.12 -7.68
C LYS A 191 -17.83 -1.34 -7.22
N SER A 192 -17.57 -2.28 -8.13
CA SER A 192 -17.48 -3.72 -7.82
C SER A 192 -16.27 -4.01 -6.95
N ILE A 193 -15.10 -3.51 -7.34
CA ILE A 193 -13.85 -3.63 -6.57
C ILE A 193 -14.04 -3.07 -5.16
N ALA A 194 -14.53 -1.82 -5.06
CA ALA A 194 -14.70 -1.16 -3.78
C ALA A 194 -15.70 -1.87 -2.87
N LYS A 195 -16.81 -2.39 -3.42
CA LYS A 195 -17.80 -3.18 -2.65
C LYS A 195 -17.19 -4.48 -2.13
N CYS A 196 -16.37 -5.15 -2.93
CA CYS A 196 -15.67 -6.36 -2.52
C CYS A 196 -14.66 -6.06 -1.39
N CYS A 197 -13.82 -5.03 -1.56
CA CYS A 197 -12.85 -4.61 -0.57
C CYS A 197 -13.50 -4.13 0.75
N GLU A 198 -14.61 -3.37 0.66
CA GLU A 198 -15.36 -2.88 1.83
C GLU A 198 -15.84 -4.01 2.74
N MET A 199 -16.19 -5.17 2.16
CA MET A 199 -16.61 -6.35 2.90
C MET A 199 -15.42 -7.22 3.34
N LEU A 200 -14.47 -7.47 2.45
CA LEU A 200 -13.39 -8.43 2.65
C LEU A 200 -12.31 -7.92 3.64
N VAL A 201 -11.93 -6.64 3.52
CA VAL A 201 -10.80 -6.09 4.27
C VAL A 201 -11.05 -6.04 5.78
N PRO A 202 -12.21 -5.59 6.29
CA PRO A 202 -12.47 -5.61 7.72
C PRO A 202 -12.49 -7.03 8.29
N LEU A 203 -13.06 -7.98 7.55
CA LEU A 203 -13.11 -9.39 7.95
C LEU A 203 -11.72 -9.99 8.05
N MET A 204 -10.90 -9.87 7.00
CA MET A 204 -9.56 -10.45 6.97
C MET A 204 -8.65 -9.81 8.03
N ALA A 205 -8.70 -8.49 8.20
CA ALA A 205 -7.91 -7.79 9.20
C ALA A 205 -8.33 -8.18 10.62
N ALA A 206 -9.62 -8.29 10.90
CA ALA A 206 -10.12 -8.72 12.21
C ALA A 206 -9.68 -10.15 12.54
N LEU A 207 -9.84 -11.10 11.61
CA LEU A 207 -9.42 -12.49 11.79
C LEU A 207 -7.92 -12.59 12.07
N TYR A 208 -7.09 -11.87 11.31
CA TYR A 208 -5.65 -11.86 11.51
C TYR A 208 -5.25 -11.26 12.86
N VAL A 209 -5.81 -10.10 13.22
CA VAL A 209 -5.54 -9.44 14.50
C VAL A 209 -5.98 -10.31 15.68
N ILE A 210 -7.14 -10.98 15.60
CA ILE A 210 -7.59 -11.93 16.62
C ILE A 210 -6.58 -13.07 16.76
N GLY A 211 -6.12 -13.66 15.65
CA GLY A 211 -5.06 -14.68 15.66
C GLY A 211 -3.78 -14.21 16.34
N CYS A 212 -3.30 -13.00 16.00
CA CYS A 212 -2.14 -12.40 16.66
C CYS A 212 -2.37 -12.23 18.18
N VAL A 213 -3.52 -11.70 18.59
CA VAL A 213 -3.85 -11.49 20.01
C VAL A 213 -3.88 -12.84 20.76
N VAL A 214 -4.45 -13.89 20.18
CA VAL A 214 -4.44 -15.23 20.78
C VAL A 214 -3.02 -15.73 21.01
N ILE A 215 -2.12 -15.58 20.03
CA ILE A 215 -0.70 -15.98 20.20
C ILE A 215 -0.02 -15.15 21.28
N LEU A 216 -0.27 -13.83 21.32
CA LEU A 216 0.30 -12.97 22.36
C LEU A 216 -0.21 -13.33 23.75
N CYS A 217 -1.45 -13.82 23.89
CA CYS A 217 -1.97 -14.36 25.14
C CYS A 217 -1.28 -15.68 25.52
N ILE A 218 -1.04 -16.58 24.57
CA ILE A 218 -0.28 -17.82 24.79
C ILE A 218 1.16 -17.50 25.22
N ASN A 219 1.77 -16.51 24.56
CA ASN A 219 3.14 -16.05 24.80
C ASN A 219 3.22 -14.91 25.83
N ALA A 220 2.22 -14.73 26.71
CA ALA A 220 2.12 -13.53 27.55
C ALA A 220 3.39 -13.24 28.37
N ALA A 221 4.06 -14.29 28.87
CA ALA A 221 5.33 -14.17 29.60
C ALA A 221 6.49 -13.63 28.75
N TYR A 222 6.44 -13.82 27.43
CA TYR A 222 7.49 -13.45 26.48
C TYR A 222 7.21 -12.14 25.73
N VAL A 223 6.01 -11.57 25.84
CA VAL A 223 5.67 -10.29 25.18
C VAL A 223 6.58 -9.16 25.64
N TRP A 224 6.79 -9.02 26.96
CA TRP A 224 7.65 -7.97 27.49
C TRP A 224 9.14 -8.17 27.15
N PRO A 225 9.72 -9.38 27.30
CA PRO A 225 11.04 -9.70 26.75
C PRO A 225 11.18 -9.41 25.26
N ALA A 226 10.17 -9.74 24.44
CA ALA A 226 10.18 -9.47 23.00
C ALA A 226 10.24 -7.97 22.69
N MET A 227 9.45 -7.15 23.38
CA MET A 227 9.48 -5.69 23.22
C MET A 227 10.85 -5.12 23.60
N LYS A 228 11.46 -5.60 24.69
CA LYS A 228 12.82 -5.20 25.08
C LYS A 228 13.83 -5.58 24.01
N LEU A 229 13.76 -6.82 23.49
CA LEU A 229 14.66 -7.30 22.45
C LEU A 229 14.55 -6.47 21.17
N ILE A 230 13.32 -6.17 20.73
CA ILE A 230 13.07 -5.30 19.57
C ILE A 230 13.75 -3.93 19.76
N VAL A 231 13.60 -3.29 20.93
CA VAL A 231 14.20 -1.97 21.17
C VAL A 231 15.72 -2.03 21.28
N VAL A 232 16.25 -3.00 22.03
CA VAL A 232 17.70 -3.15 22.23
C VAL A 232 18.37 -3.48 20.91
N SER A 233 17.90 -4.49 20.17
CA SER A 233 18.49 -4.89 18.89
C SER A 233 18.34 -3.83 17.79
N ALA A 234 17.44 -2.84 17.93
CA ALA A 234 17.30 -1.76 16.95
C ALA A 234 18.43 -0.72 17.02
N PHE A 235 19.03 -0.54 18.21
CA PHE A 235 20.09 0.44 18.48
C PHE A 235 21.42 -0.20 18.90
N ASN A 236 21.39 -1.48 19.26
CA ASN A 236 22.56 -2.27 19.62
C ASN A 236 22.34 -3.73 19.16
N PRO A 237 22.34 -4.00 17.84
CA PRO A 237 22.37 -5.37 17.35
C PRO A 237 23.72 -5.95 17.77
N ASP A 238 23.71 -7.02 18.57
CA ASP A 238 24.86 -7.54 19.31
C ASP A 238 26.19 -7.45 18.54
N ALA A 239 27.20 -7.00 19.28
CA ALA A 239 28.53 -6.69 18.81
C ALA A 239 29.22 -7.91 18.18
N ALA A 240 29.13 -8.02 16.85
CA ALA A 240 30.21 -8.60 16.08
C ALA A 240 31.41 -7.63 16.16
N GLY A 241 32.23 -7.81 17.20
CA GLY A 241 33.63 -7.35 17.34
C GLY A 241 33.95 -5.90 16.94
N GLY A 242 34.22 -5.06 17.96
CA GLY A 242 35.03 -3.83 17.90
C GLY A 242 35.22 -3.15 16.53
N GLY A 243 34.37 -2.16 16.22
CA GLY A 243 34.56 -1.24 15.09
C GLY A 243 33.40 -1.16 14.08
N PHE A 244 32.48 -2.13 14.10
CA PHE A 244 31.39 -2.26 13.12
C PHE A 244 29.96 -2.05 13.68
N VAL A 245 29.80 -1.51 14.89
CA VAL A 245 28.47 -1.28 15.50
C VAL A 245 27.54 -0.43 14.60
N GLY A 246 28.10 0.48 13.80
CA GLY A 246 27.31 1.26 12.84
C GLY A 246 26.79 0.46 11.63
N SER A 247 27.51 -0.57 11.18
CA SER A 247 27.08 -1.38 10.02
C SER A 247 25.93 -2.32 10.39
N SER A 248 25.91 -2.87 11.61
CA SER A 248 24.82 -3.71 12.09
C SER A 248 23.53 -2.90 12.26
N ILE A 249 23.58 -1.72 12.89
CA ILE A 249 22.42 -0.82 13.02
C ILE A 249 21.90 -0.40 11.64
N MET A 250 22.80 -0.08 10.71
CA MET A 250 22.41 0.31 9.35
C MET A 250 21.71 -0.83 8.60
N ILE A 251 22.14 -2.10 8.78
CA ILE A 251 21.50 -3.27 8.18
C ILE A 251 20.09 -3.46 8.79
N THR A 252 19.98 -3.46 10.11
CA THR A 252 18.70 -3.56 10.83
C THR A 252 17.73 -2.47 10.41
N ALA A 253 18.20 -1.22 10.37
CA ALA A 253 17.40 -0.09 9.93
C ALA A 253 17.03 -0.20 8.45
N ARG A 254 17.96 -0.60 7.57
CA ARG A 254 17.68 -0.77 6.13
C ARG A 254 16.57 -1.76 5.89
N TYR A 255 16.63 -2.95 6.50
CA TYR A 255 15.60 -3.97 6.33
C TYR A 255 14.27 -3.55 6.96
N GLY A 256 14.29 -2.99 8.17
CA GLY A 256 13.08 -2.49 8.81
C GLY A 256 12.40 -1.35 8.03
N ILE A 257 13.17 -0.35 7.62
CA ILE A 257 12.69 0.78 6.83
C ILE A 257 12.20 0.32 5.46
N ALA A 258 12.96 -0.51 4.74
CA ALA A 258 12.53 -1.03 3.46
C ALA A 258 11.18 -1.74 3.60
N ARG A 259 11.04 -2.66 4.57
CA ARG A 259 9.78 -3.41 4.73
C ARG A 259 8.62 -2.53 5.12
N GLY A 260 8.81 -1.60 6.05
CA GLY A 260 7.74 -0.67 6.43
C GLY A 260 7.28 0.21 5.26
N LEU A 261 8.22 0.68 4.41
CA LEU A 261 7.90 1.46 3.22
C LEU A 261 7.12 0.66 2.16
N PHE A 262 7.46 -0.62 1.97
CA PHE A 262 6.74 -1.50 1.06
C PHE A 262 5.35 -1.89 1.60
N SER A 263 5.22 -2.06 2.92
CA SER A 263 3.96 -2.45 3.57
C SER A 263 2.90 -1.35 3.44
N ASN A 264 3.14 -0.16 3.98
CA ASN A 264 2.11 0.89 3.99
C ASN A 264 2.04 1.72 2.71
N GLU A 265 2.98 1.54 1.80
CA GLU A 265 3.11 2.29 0.56
C GLU A 265 3.10 3.82 0.73
N SER A 266 3.58 4.33 1.87
CA SER A 266 3.67 5.78 2.11
C SER A 266 4.84 6.33 1.30
N GLY A 267 4.56 7.24 0.37
CA GLY A 267 5.55 7.81 -0.54
C GLY A 267 5.67 7.10 -1.88
N LEU A 268 5.00 5.96 -2.06
CA LEU A 268 4.90 5.29 -3.37
C LEU A 268 3.91 6.00 -4.31
N GLY A 269 2.89 6.67 -3.77
CA GLY A 269 1.91 7.41 -4.55
C GLY A 269 0.81 6.56 -5.21
N SER A 270 0.73 5.27 -4.92
CA SER A 270 -0.31 4.34 -5.38
C SER A 270 -1.66 4.60 -4.69
N ALA A 271 -1.73 4.52 -3.36
CA ALA A 271 -2.94 4.74 -2.57
C ALA A 271 -3.74 6.03 -2.84
N PRO A 272 -3.13 7.22 -3.07
CA PRO A 272 -3.90 8.41 -3.43
C PRO A 272 -4.75 8.25 -4.71
N ILE A 273 -4.43 7.31 -5.59
CA ILE A 273 -5.21 7.02 -6.79
C ILE A 273 -6.64 6.59 -6.43
N VAL A 274 -6.80 5.74 -5.40
CA VAL A 274 -8.11 5.35 -4.86
C VAL A 274 -8.72 6.48 -4.05
N ALA A 275 -7.92 7.21 -3.26
CA ALA A 275 -8.43 8.31 -2.47
C ALA A 275 -9.11 9.39 -3.36
N ALA A 276 -8.63 9.58 -4.60
CA ALA A 276 -9.24 10.48 -5.57
C ALA A 276 -10.72 10.16 -5.88
N ALA A 277 -11.10 8.89 -5.84
CA ALA A 277 -12.45 8.41 -6.11
C ALA A 277 -13.43 8.62 -4.94
N ALA A 278 -12.92 8.97 -3.75
CA ALA A 278 -13.74 9.09 -2.55
C ALA A 278 -14.70 10.29 -2.61
N GLN A 279 -15.89 10.08 -2.07
CA GLN A 279 -16.87 11.13 -1.76
C GLN A 279 -16.38 11.96 -0.58
N THR A 280 -16.03 13.23 -0.82
CA THR A 280 -15.50 14.12 0.21
C THR A 280 -15.82 15.58 -0.08
N LYS A 281 -16.09 16.35 0.98
CA LYS A 281 -16.33 17.80 0.92
C LYS A 281 -15.06 18.61 0.64
N ASN A 282 -13.95 18.22 1.25
CA ASN A 282 -12.67 18.91 1.07
C ASN A 282 -11.48 17.94 1.04
N PRO A 283 -10.32 18.39 0.53
CA PRO A 283 -9.12 17.56 0.42
C PRO A 283 -8.59 17.05 1.77
N VAL A 284 -8.69 17.87 2.82
CA VAL A 284 -8.12 17.58 4.14
C VAL A 284 -8.89 16.48 4.85
N ARG A 285 -10.21 16.44 4.72
CA ARG A 285 -11.05 15.38 5.30
C ARG A 285 -10.66 14.01 4.75
N GLN A 286 -10.56 13.87 3.43
CA GLN A 286 -10.14 12.61 2.82
C GLN A 286 -8.66 12.31 3.07
N ALA A 287 -7.80 13.31 3.15
CA ALA A 287 -6.40 13.13 3.51
C ALA A 287 -6.24 12.51 4.90
N LEU A 288 -7.06 12.93 5.88
CA LEU A 288 -7.11 12.29 7.20
C LEU A 288 -7.52 10.81 7.06
N VAL A 289 -8.63 10.53 6.37
CA VAL A 289 -9.10 9.15 6.15
C VAL A 289 -8.01 8.29 5.50
N SER A 290 -7.40 8.77 4.41
CA SER A 290 -6.35 8.05 3.70
C SER A 290 -5.12 7.79 4.57
N SER A 291 -4.75 8.73 5.44
CA SER A 291 -3.62 8.56 6.37
C SER A 291 -3.85 7.50 7.45
N SER A 292 -5.12 7.17 7.75
CA SER A 292 -5.44 6.05 8.64
C SER A 292 -5.07 4.68 8.05
N GLY A 293 -4.90 4.59 6.73
CA GLY A 293 -4.43 3.35 6.09
C GLY A 293 -3.06 2.91 6.61
N THR A 294 -2.09 3.83 6.67
CA THR A 294 -0.75 3.57 7.21
C THR A 294 -0.78 3.15 8.69
N PHE A 295 -1.72 3.69 9.46
CA PHE A 295 -1.90 3.32 10.86
C PHE A 295 -2.36 1.86 11.00
N TRP A 296 -3.42 1.47 10.31
CA TRP A 296 -3.90 0.09 10.36
C TRP A 296 -2.87 -0.91 9.82
N ASP A 297 -2.24 -0.57 8.70
CA ASP A 297 -1.27 -1.43 8.02
C ASP A 297 0.00 -1.67 8.86
N THR A 298 0.73 -0.60 9.21
CA THR A 298 2.06 -0.75 9.80
C THR A 298 2.07 -0.54 11.31
N VAL A 299 1.32 0.44 11.81
CA VAL A 299 1.32 0.77 13.25
C VAL A 299 0.58 -0.28 14.07
N VAL A 300 -0.42 -0.95 13.47
CA VAL A 300 -1.17 -2.04 14.10
C VAL A 300 -0.74 -3.39 13.57
N ILE A 301 -1.01 -3.73 12.30
CA ILE A 301 -0.82 -5.10 11.79
C ILE A 301 0.66 -5.49 11.80
N CYS A 302 1.55 -4.74 11.16
CA CYS A 302 2.98 -5.13 11.13
C CYS A 302 3.64 -5.12 12.51
N ALA A 303 3.21 -4.21 13.40
CA ALA A 303 3.69 -4.19 14.78
C ALA A 303 3.26 -5.48 15.53
N LEU A 304 1.98 -5.86 15.42
CA LEU A 304 1.48 -7.11 16.00
C LEU A 304 2.22 -8.33 15.43
N THR A 305 2.39 -8.40 14.11
CA THR A 305 3.14 -9.48 13.46
C THR A 305 4.57 -9.57 14.00
N GLY A 306 5.26 -8.44 14.11
CA GLY A 306 6.63 -8.39 14.61
C GLY A 306 6.73 -8.86 16.06
N ILE A 307 5.81 -8.41 16.93
CA ILE A 307 5.79 -8.83 18.35
C ILE A 307 5.45 -10.32 18.45
N VAL A 308 4.48 -10.81 17.68
CA VAL A 308 4.13 -12.24 17.62
C VAL A 308 5.37 -13.07 17.24
N ILE A 309 6.04 -12.73 16.13
CA ILE A 309 7.22 -13.49 15.67
C ILE A 309 8.33 -13.47 16.73
N VAL A 310 8.70 -12.29 17.25
CA VAL A 310 9.79 -12.19 18.22
C VAL A 310 9.43 -12.88 19.53
N SER A 311 8.20 -12.75 20.01
CA SER A 311 7.75 -13.48 21.22
C SER A 311 7.79 -14.99 21.03
N SER A 312 7.39 -15.48 19.84
CA SER A 312 7.43 -16.92 19.52
C SER A 312 8.85 -17.44 19.39
N ILE A 313 9.79 -16.68 18.80
CA ILE A 313 11.21 -17.06 18.73
C ILE A 313 11.80 -17.24 20.13
N ILE A 314 11.42 -16.38 21.08
CA ILE A 314 11.90 -16.49 22.48
C ILE A 314 11.22 -17.68 23.20
N ALA A 315 9.92 -17.88 22.96
CA ALA A 315 9.14 -18.91 23.63
C ALA A 315 9.46 -20.34 23.15
N TYR A 316 9.85 -20.49 21.88
CA TYR A 316 9.93 -21.77 21.18
C TYR A 316 11.29 -21.93 20.48
N PRO A 317 12.23 -22.69 21.07
CA PRO A 317 13.58 -22.90 20.52
C PRO A 317 13.61 -23.61 19.15
N ASP A 318 12.53 -24.28 18.76
CA ASP A 318 12.38 -24.93 17.45
C ASP A 318 12.14 -23.95 16.29
N ILE A 319 11.83 -22.68 16.59
CA ILE A 319 11.64 -21.64 15.58
C ILE A 319 13.00 -21.04 15.21
N ASN A 320 13.56 -21.48 14.08
CA ASN A 320 14.80 -20.89 13.55
C ASN A 320 14.52 -19.56 12.85
N MET A 321 15.27 -18.53 13.24
CA MET A 321 15.16 -17.17 12.72
C MET A 321 15.62 -17.02 11.26
N SER A 322 16.37 -17.98 10.70
CA SER A 322 16.88 -17.90 9.32
C SER A 322 15.79 -17.97 8.24
N ASP A 323 14.66 -18.62 8.52
CA ASP A 323 13.64 -18.91 7.52
C ASP A 323 12.52 -17.87 7.52
N GLY A 324 12.87 -16.63 7.19
CA GLY A 324 11.99 -15.46 7.27
C GLY A 324 10.65 -15.59 6.56
N GLY A 325 10.59 -16.42 5.50
CA GLY A 325 9.38 -16.71 4.72
C GLY A 325 8.28 -17.41 5.50
N VAL A 326 8.66 -18.22 6.50
CA VAL A 326 7.77 -19.14 7.23
C VAL A 326 7.66 -18.82 8.72
N LEU A 327 8.40 -17.82 9.23
CA LEU A 327 8.36 -17.43 10.65
C LEU A 327 6.94 -17.19 11.17
N THR A 328 6.11 -16.51 10.38
CA THR A 328 4.71 -16.24 10.78
C THR A 328 3.89 -17.52 10.79
N LYS A 329 4.13 -18.45 9.86
CA LYS A 329 3.50 -19.78 9.87
C LYS A 329 3.89 -20.58 11.11
N MET A 330 5.18 -20.60 11.45
CA MET A 330 5.69 -21.28 12.65
C MET A 330 5.16 -20.66 13.94
N ALA A 331 4.96 -19.34 14.00
CA ALA A 331 4.34 -18.70 15.15
C ALA A 331 2.84 -19.07 15.27
N PHE A 332 2.12 -19.08 14.15
CA PHE A 332 0.70 -19.43 14.14
C PHE A 332 0.44 -20.92 14.38
N SER A 333 1.33 -21.83 13.98
CA SER A 333 1.17 -23.27 14.26
C SER A 333 1.13 -23.61 15.75
N LYS A 334 1.56 -22.69 16.61
CA LYS A 334 1.47 -22.82 18.08
C LYS A 334 0.05 -22.65 18.62
N ILE A 335 -0.90 -22.14 17.83
CA ILE A 335 -2.32 -22.27 18.14
C ILE A 335 -2.78 -23.66 17.66
N PRO A 336 -3.08 -24.61 18.57
CA PRO A 336 -3.44 -25.97 18.18
C PRO A 336 -4.65 -25.98 17.25
N TYR A 337 -4.56 -26.75 16.16
CA TYR A 337 -5.61 -27.03 15.17
C TYR A 337 -6.14 -25.83 14.34
N ILE A 338 -6.14 -24.62 14.89
CA ILE A 338 -6.79 -23.44 14.28
C ILE A 338 -5.77 -22.48 13.65
N GLY A 339 -4.54 -22.43 14.16
CA GLY A 339 -3.56 -21.42 13.79
C GLY A 339 -3.14 -21.42 12.32
N GLU A 340 -2.75 -22.58 11.80
CA GLU A 340 -2.36 -22.70 10.38
C GLU A 340 -3.55 -22.44 9.43
N PRO A 341 -4.74 -23.05 9.62
CA PRO A 341 -5.90 -22.72 8.77
C PRO A 341 -6.27 -21.24 8.81
N LEU A 342 -6.19 -20.59 9.98
CA LEU A 342 -6.47 -19.16 10.13
C LEU A 342 -5.47 -18.32 9.33
N LEU A 343 -4.17 -18.62 9.43
CA LEU A 343 -3.13 -17.92 8.68
C LEU A 343 -3.26 -18.15 7.17
N THR A 344 -3.53 -19.39 6.74
CA THR A 344 -3.71 -19.71 5.33
C THR A 344 -4.92 -18.98 4.76
N PHE A 345 -6.08 -19.02 5.44
CA PHE A 345 -7.27 -18.27 5.01
C PHE A 345 -7.03 -16.76 4.99
N GLY A 346 -6.37 -16.22 6.02
CA GLY A 346 -5.94 -14.83 6.07
C GLY A 346 -5.04 -14.48 4.88
N SER A 347 -3.99 -15.25 4.63
CA SER A 347 -3.03 -14.97 3.56
C SER A 347 -3.68 -15.03 2.17
N LEU A 348 -4.60 -15.99 1.94
CA LEU A 348 -5.37 -16.10 0.71
C LEU A 348 -6.25 -14.86 0.48
N THR A 349 -6.97 -14.41 1.50
CA THR A 349 -7.85 -13.25 1.41
C THR A 349 -7.07 -11.94 1.27
N PHE A 350 -5.93 -11.81 1.98
CA PHE A 350 -5.00 -10.68 1.86
C PHE A 350 -4.48 -10.58 0.42
N ALA A 351 -3.85 -11.63 -0.09
CA ALA A 351 -3.29 -11.66 -1.43
C ALA A 351 -4.36 -11.41 -2.50
N PHE A 352 -5.55 -12.02 -2.38
CA PHE A 352 -6.68 -11.77 -3.28
C PHE A 352 -7.12 -10.30 -3.26
N SER A 353 -7.24 -9.70 -2.08
CA SER A 353 -7.61 -8.29 -1.94
C SER A 353 -6.56 -7.35 -2.55
N THR A 354 -5.27 -7.70 -2.44
CA THR A 354 -4.17 -6.95 -3.04
C THR A 354 -4.23 -6.97 -4.56
N ILE A 355 -4.56 -8.11 -5.16
CA ILE A 355 -4.79 -8.23 -6.61
C ILE A 355 -5.89 -7.27 -7.08
N LEU A 356 -6.99 -7.18 -6.33
CA LEU A 356 -8.09 -6.27 -6.65
C LEU A 356 -7.70 -4.79 -6.55
N GLY A 357 -7.03 -4.41 -5.46
CA GLY A 357 -6.63 -3.02 -5.22
C GLY A 357 -5.60 -2.53 -6.24
N TRP A 358 -4.59 -3.35 -6.55
CA TRP A 358 -3.57 -3.01 -7.53
C TRP A 358 -4.08 -3.02 -8.98
N SER A 359 -5.02 -3.90 -9.33
CA SER A 359 -5.68 -3.82 -10.63
C SER A 359 -6.31 -2.44 -10.86
N TYR A 360 -6.94 -1.89 -9.82
CA TYR A 360 -7.51 -0.56 -9.93
C TYR A 360 -6.44 0.53 -10.09
N TYR A 361 -5.32 0.46 -9.35
CA TYR A 361 -4.22 1.42 -9.51
C TYR A 361 -3.68 1.45 -10.94
N GLY A 362 -3.45 0.27 -11.53
CA GLY A 362 -2.95 0.17 -12.89
C GLY A 362 -3.98 0.62 -13.92
N GLU A 363 -5.26 0.31 -13.72
CA GLU A 363 -6.33 0.79 -14.59
C GLU A 363 -6.35 2.33 -14.67
N ARG A 364 -6.17 3.03 -13.55
CA ARG A 364 -6.10 4.49 -13.53
C ARG A 364 -4.82 5.03 -14.19
N GLY A 365 -3.69 4.33 -14.03
CA GLY A 365 -2.44 4.64 -14.73
C GLY A 365 -2.59 4.54 -16.25
N VAL A 366 -3.17 3.44 -16.73
CA VAL A 366 -3.46 3.23 -18.16
C VAL A 366 -4.47 4.24 -18.69
N GLU A 367 -5.52 4.57 -17.92
CA GLU A 367 -6.50 5.58 -18.31
C GLU A 367 -5.84 6.96 -18.52
N TYR A 368 -4.92 7.36 -17.63
CA TYR A 368 -4.16 8.60 -17.80
C TYR A 368 -3.29 8.58 -19.06
N LEU A 369 -2.54 7.50 -19.31
CA LEU A 369 -1.68 7.38 -20.49
C LEU A 369 -2.47 7.36 -21.80
N ALA A 370 -3.58 6.61 -21.83
CA ALA A 370 -4.48 6.55 -22.97
C ALA A 370 -5.08 7.93 -23.25
N ASP A 371 -5.51 8.66 -22.22
CA ASP A 371 -6.00 10.04 -22.36
C ASP A 371 -4.92 10.95 -22.98
N LYS A 372 -3.68 10.91 -22.50
CA LYS A 372 -2.57 11.70 -23.08
C LYS A 372 -2.23 11.31 -24.51
N TYR A 373 -2.19 10.02 -24.82
CA TYR A 373 -1.91 9.53 -26.16
C TYR A 373 -2.99 10.00 -27.14
N VAL A 374 -4.26 9.82 -26.77
CA VAL A 374 -5.42 10.26 -27.55
C VAL A 374 -5.44 11.78 -27.72
N HIS A 375 -5.13 12.53 -26.67
CA HIS A 375 -5.06 14.00 -26.74
C HIS A 375 -3.90 14.50 -27.63
N ARG A 376 -2.76 13.80 -27.69
CA ARG A 376 -1.65 14.13 -28.61
C ARG A 376 -1.98 13.81 -30.07
N GLN A 377 -2.65 12.68 -30.33
CA GLN A 377 -3.12 12.27 -31.66
C GLN A 377 -4.29 13.13 -32.16
N ALA A 378 -5.07 13.71 -31.25
CA ALA A 378 -6.27 14.46 -31.60
C ALA A 378 -6.02 15.93 -31.95
N ARG A 379 -5.49 16.16 -33.17
CA ARG A 379 -5.97 17.27 -34.01
C ARG A 379 -7.12 16.84 -34.96
N LYS A 380 -7.45 15.54 -35.05
CA LYS A 380 -8.39 15.00 -36.06
C LYS A 380 -9.54 14.10 -35.56
N VAL A 381 -9.70 13.85 -34.25
CA VAL A 381 -10.66 12.85 -33.72
C VAL A 381 -11.77 13.49 -32.86
N LYS A 382 -13.04 13.18 -33.15
CA LYS A 382 -14.23 13.68 -32.42
C LYS A 382 -14.31 13.11 -31.00
N GLY A 383 -14.98 13.85 -30.10
CA GLY A 383 -14.99 13.56 -28.65
C GLY A 383 -15.59 12.21 -28.21
N SER A 384 -16.43 11.57 -29.03
CA SER A 384 -17.03 10.26 -28.72
C SER A 384 -16.08 9.08 -28.97
N GLU A 385 -15.26 9.15 -30.02
CA GLU A 385 -14.23 8.14 -30.34
C GLU A 385 -13.12 8.08 -29.28
N LYS A 386 -12.73 9.23 -28.73
CA LYS A 386 -11.76 9.31 -27.63
C LYS A 386 -12.17 8.45 -26.44
N THR A 387 -13.45 8.55 -26.07
CA THR A 387 -14.03 7.82 -24.93
C THR A 387 -14.09 6.32 -25.19
N LYS A 388 -14.27 5.92 -26.45
CA LYS A 388 -14.23 4.51 -26.86
C LYS A 388 -12.80 3.98 -26.77
N LEU A 389 -11.80 4.69 -27.30
CA LEU A 389 -10.41 4.20 -27.32
C LEU A 389 -9.84 4.01 -25.90
N THR A 390 -10.08 4.94 -24.99
CA THR A 390 -9.69 4.81 -23.58
C THR A 390 -10.37 3.60 -22.92
N GLY A 391 -11.64 3.34 -23.25
CA GLY A 391 -12.35 2.15 -22.76
C GLY A 391 -11.75 0.84 -23.26
N HIS A 392 -11.32 0.78 -24.53
CA HIS A 392 -10.64 -0.40 -25.08
C HIS A 392 -9.29 -0.62 -24.40
N ALA A 393 -8.50 0.44 -24.19
CA ALA A 393 -7.22 0.35 -23.48
C ALA A 393 -7.37 -0.20 -22.06
N ILE A 394 -8.41 0.25 -21.33
CA ILE A 394 -8.74 -0.27 -19.99
C ILE A 394 -9.11 -1.76 -20.06
N ASN A 395 -9.95 -2.16 -21.02
CA ASN A 395 -10.35 -3.57 -21.16
C ASN A 395 -9.16 -4.46 -21.55
N CYS A 396 -8.30 -4.01 -22.46
CA CYS A 396 -7.06 -4.70 -22.80
C CYS A 396 -6.15 -4.86 -21.56
N TYR A 397 -5.99 -3.80 -20.77
CA TYR A 397 -5.25 -3.87 -19.51
C TYR A 397 -5.83 -4.93 -18.57
N ARG A 398 -7.15 -4.96 -18.37
CA ARG A 398 -7.81 -5.97 -17.51
C ARG A 398 -7.55 -7.39 -17.99
N ILE A 399 -7.64 -7.65 -19.29
CA ILE A 399 -7.39 -8.98 -19.87
C ILE A 399 -5.92 -9.38 -19.64
N ILE A 400 -4.97 -8.49 -19.92
CA ILE A 400 -3.54 -8.74 -19.69
C ILE A 400 -3.30 -8.99 -18.20
N PHE A 401 -3.92 -8.20 -17.32
CA PHE A 401 -3.81 -8.36 -15.87
C PHE A 401 -4.27 -9.76 -15.44
N LEU A 402 -5.42 -10.24 -15.92
CA LEU A 402 -5.91 -11.59 -15.66
C LEU A 402 -4.95 -12.68 -16.17
N ILE A 403 -4.39 -12.52 -17.36
CA ILE A 403 -3.39 -13.45 -17.90
C ILE A 403 -2.15 -13.50 -16.98
N THR A 404 -1.65 -12.34 -16.56
CA THR A 404 -0.49 -12.29 -15.63
C THR A 404 -0.81 -12.85 -14.25
N THR A 405 -2.05 -12.76 -13.79
CA THR A 405 -2.51 -13.37 -12.53
C THR A 405 -2.44 -14.89 -12.65
N TYR A 406 -2.99 -15.46 -13.72
CA TYR A 406 -2.92 -16.90 -13.98
C TYR A 406 -1.47 -17.38 -14.12
N LEU A 407 -0.66 -16.71 -14.95
CA LEU A 407 0.74 -17.07 -15.16
C LEU A 407 1.56 -16.97 -13.87
N GLY A 408 1.30 -15.99 -13.02
CA GLY A 408 1.99 -15.87 -11.72
C GLY A 408 1.64 -16.95 -10.72
N ALA A 409 0.42 -17.48 -10.76
CA ALA A 409 0.07 -18.65 -9.95
C ALA A 409 0.81 -19.91 -10.41
N VAL A 410 1.13 -20.05 -11.70
CA VAL A 410 1.72 -21.27 -12.27
C VAL A 410 3.26 -21.22 -12.30
N VAL A 411 3.85 -20.06 -12.52
CA VAL A 411 5.30 -19.92 -12.71
C VAL A 411 5.94 -19.34 -11.45
N SER A 412 6.98 -20.01 -10.94
CA SER A 412 7.83 -19.46 -9.87
C SER A 412 8.78 -18.42 -10.45
N LEU A 413 8.67 -17.17 -9.97
CA LEU A 413 9.40 -16.05 -10.55
C LEU A 413 10.07 -15.21 -9.46
N ASN A 414 11.21 -15.67 -8.94
CA ASN A 414 12.09 -14.86 -8.09
C ASN A 414 12.45 -13.52 -8.77
N LEU A 415 12.63 -13.54 -10.10
CA LEU A 415 12.91 -12.36 -10.92
C LEU A 415 11.78 -11.30 -10.91
N VAL A 416 10.55 -11.68 -10.55
CA VAL A 416 9.42 -10.75 -10.52
C VAL A 416 9.45 -9.85 -9.29
N TRP A 417 9.93 -10.33 -8.14
CA TRP A 417 10.06 -9.51 -6.93
C TRP A 417 11.08 -8.38 -7.11
N ASP A 418 12.23 -8.68 -7.71
CA ASP A 418 13.26 -7.66 -7.98
C ASP A 418 12.78 -6.61 -8.99
N LEU A 419 12.12 -7.04 -10.07
CA LEU A 419 11.52 -6.12 -11.04
C LEU A 419 10.41 -5.25 -10.41
N ALA A 420 9.57 -5.87 -9.57
CA ALA A 420 8.54 -5.19 -8.79
C ALA A 420 9.12 -4.05 -7.93
N ASP A 421 10.18 -4.34 -7.18
CA ASP A 421 10.86 -3.38 -6.31
C ASP A 421 11.47 -2.22 -7.12
N ILE A 422 12.04 -2.51 -8.29
CA ILE A 422 12.56 -1.48 -9.21
C ILE A 422 11.44 -0.55 -9.69
N PHE A 423 10.32 -1.09 -10.18
CA PHE A 423 9.21 -0.25 -10.67
C PHE A 423 8.58 0.57 -9.55
N ASN A 424 8.46 0.01 -8.35
CA ASN A 424 8.04 0.76 -7.17
C ASN A 424 8.98 1.93 -6.85
N ALA A 425 10.29 1.70 -6.89
CA ALA A 425 11.26 2.76 -6.69
C ALA A 425 11.12 3.88 -7.75
N LEU A 426 10.87 3.50 -9.01
CA LEU A 426 10.65 4.42 -10.12
C LEU A 426 9.32 5.20 -10.00
N MET A 427 8.28 4.61 -9.38
CA MET A 427 7.04 5.32 -9.04
C MET A 427 7.21 6.29 -7.88
N ALA A 428 7.98 5.90 -6.85
CA ALA A 428 8.17 6.73 -5.67
C ALA A 428 8.84 8.07 -5.99
N ILE A 429 9.82 8.09 -6.91
CA ILE A 429 10.59 9.30 -7.22
C ILE A 429 9.69 10.46 -7.70
N PRO A 430 8.87 10.33 -8.77
CA PRO A 430 7.95 11.38 -9.19
C PRO A 430 6.97 11.81 -8.10
N ASN A 431 6.44 10.85 -7.33
CA ASN A 431 5.48 11.15 -6.28
C ASN A 431 6.10 11.99 -5.15
N LEU A 432 7.28 11.60 -4.66
CA LEU A 432 7.98 12.34 -3.62
C LEU A 432 8.36 13.75 -4.05
N LEU A 433 8.79 13.93 -5.30
CA LEU A 433 9.01 15.27 -5.85
C LEU A 433 7.72 16.09 -5.84
N SER A 434 6.58 15.50 -6.21
CA SER A 434 5.29 16.20 -6.14
C SER A 434 4.98 16.68 -4.71
N LEU A 435 5.21 15.84 -3.70
CA LEU A 435 4.96 16.15 -2.29
C LEU A 435 5.87 17.25 -1.76
N LEU A 436 7.16 17.19 -2.08
CA LEU A 436 8.15 18.17 -1.61
C LEU A 436 7.88 19.55 -2.22
N PHE A 437 7.66 19.62 -3.55
CA PHE A 437 7.42 20.88 -4.25
C PHE A 437 6.02 21.46 -4.00
N LEU A 438 5.01 20.61 -3.79
CA LEU A 438 3.66 21.06 -3.43
C LEU A 438 3.44 21.14 -1.91
N SER A 439 4.48 20.96 -1.10
CA SER A 439 4.37 21.01 0.36
C SER A 439 3.79 22.33 0.89
N GLY A 440 4.03 23.46 0.20
CA GLY A 440 3.40 24.74 0.52
C GLY A 440 1.87 24.71 0.35
N MET A 441 1.37 24.03 -0.68
CA MET A 441 -0.06 23.84 -0.92
C MET A 441 -0.69 22.92 0.15
N ILE A 442 -0.01 21.82 0.49
CA ILE A 442 -0.46 20.89 1.55
C ILE A 442 -0.60 21.66 2.88
N VAL A 443 0.40 22.46 3.24
CA VAL A 443 0.36 23.28 4.45
C VAL A 443 -0.81 24.26 4.39
N HIS A 444 -0.97 25.01 3.29
CA HIS A 444 -2.04 26.01 3.14
C HIS A 444 -3.43 25.41 3.37
N GLU A 445 -3.76 24.31 2.69
CA GLU A 445 -5.05 23.63 2.84
C GLU A 445 -5.23 23.07 4.25
N THR A 446 -4.18 22.49 4.83
CA THR A 446 -4.22 21.98 6.21
C THR A 446 -4.50 23.10 7.21
N ARG A 447 -3.89 24.28 7.04
CA ARG A 447 -4.21 25.45 7.89
C ARG A 447 -5.67 25.87 7.71
N LYS A 448 -6.15 25.88 6.47
CA LYS A 448 -7.49 26.34 6.11
C LYS A 448 -8.58 25.48 6.75
N TYR A 449 -8.48 24.16 6.63
CA TYR A 449 -9.55 23.24 7.07
C TYR A 449 -9.30 22.62 8.45
N LEU A 450 -8.08 22.14 8.74
CA LEU A 450 -7.81 21.40 9.98
C LEU A 450 -7.56 22.35 11.15
N TRP A 451 -6.60 23.27 11.03
CA TRP A 451 -6.18 24.11 12.17
C TRP A 451 -7.17 25.22 12.52
N ARG A 452 -8.00 25.64 11.57
CA ARG A 452 -9.09 26.60 11.81
C ARG A 452 -10.43 25.93 12.18
N GLY A 453 -10.45 24.60 12.35
CA GLY A 453 -11.66 23.87 12.73
C GLY A 453 -12.78 23.89 11.69
N ARG A 454 -12.45 23.99 10.39
CA ARG A 454 -13.42 24.13 9.28
C ARG A 454 -13.60 22.85 8.47
N LEU A 455 -13.38 21.70 9.09
CA LEU A 455 -13.37 20.39 8.42
C LEU A 455 -14.68 19.99 7.74
N ASP A 456 -15.80 20.57 8.17
CA ASP A 456 -17.12 20.30 7.61
C ASP A 456 -17.57 21.36 6.59
N ARG A 457 -16.70 22.33 6.27
CA ARG A 457 -16.93 23.31 5.20
C ARG A 457 -16.34 22.82 3.88
N GLU A 458 -16.93 23.30 2.79
CA GLU A 458 -16.41 23.13 1.42
C GLU A 458 -15.18 24.00 1.13
#